data_AF-A0A800M7R1-F1
#
_entry.id   AF-A0A800M7R1-F1
#
_cell.length_a   1.000
_cell.length_b   1.000
_cell.length_c   1.000
_cell.angle_alpha   90.00
_cell.angle_beta   90.00
_cell.angle_gamma   90.00
#
_symmetry.space_group_name_H-M   'P 1'
#
loop_
_entity.id
_entity.type
_entity.pdbx_description
1 polymer ?
#
loop_
_entity_poly.entity_id
_entity_poly.type
_entity_poly.pdbx_seq_one_letter_code
_entity_poly.pdbx_strand_id
1 'polypeptide(L)' 'TVAFGPKHSNSMEALIMLEQKLATTVKNSSEFQNWLFDILGNQELCDQLGRSSKEFVETQAGAAKICIPFLMDGLS' A
#
# COMPACT_ATOMS: atom_id res chain seq x y z
N THR A 1 -9.05 -0.13 -0.87
CA THR A 1 -8.09 -1.22 -1.10
C THR A 1 -7.04 -0.75 -2.09
N VAL A 2 -5.89 -1.44 -2.21
CA VAL A 2 -4.77 -1.04 -3.08
C VAL A 2 -4.30 -2.23 -3.93
N ALA A 3 -3.99 -1.98 -5.20
CA ALA A 3 -3.30 -2.94 -6.07
C ALA A 3 -2.00 -2.33 -6.59
N PHE A 4 -0.92 -3.11 -6.57
CA PHE A 4 0.36 -2.71 -7.13
C PHE A 4 0.66 -3.44 -8.44
N GLY A 5 1.24 -2.70 -9.39
CA GLY A 5 1.67 -3.26 -10.66
C GLY A 5 2.95 -4.12 -10.58
N PRO A 6 3.47 -4.57 -11.73
CA PRO A 6 4.59 -5.53 -11.80
C PRO A 6 5.89 -5.10 -11.10
N LYS A 7 6.14 -3.79 -10.97
CA LYS A 7 7.37 -3.23 -10.38
C LYS A 7 7.21 -2.82 -8.90
N HIS A 8 6.24 -3.39 -8.20
CA HIS A 8 5.93 -3.07 -6.79
C HIS A 8 7.12 -3.25 -5.84
N SER A 9 8.02 -4.19 -6.13
CA SER A 9 9.20 -4.48 -5.31
C SER A 9 10.18 -3.31 -5.16
N ASN A 10 10.05 -2.26 -5.99
CA ASN A 10 10.85 -1.04 -5.87
C ASN A 10 10.34 -0.09 -4.77
N SER A 11 9.21 -0.42 -4.14
CA SER A 11 8.63 0.36 -3.05
C SER A 11 8.59 -0.49 -1.79
N MET A 12 9.32 -0.05 -0.75
CA MET A 12 9.25 -0.68 0.56
C MET A 12 7.83 -0.61 1.14
N GLU A 13 7.13 0.49 0.88
CA GLU A 13 5.71 0.66 1.26
C GLU A 13 4.85 -0.45 0.65
N ALA A 14 5.05 -0.75 -0.63
CA ALA A 14 4.31 -1.81 -1.30
C ALA A 14 4.62 -3.19 -0.72
N LEU A 15 5.88 -3.48 -0.41
CA LEU A 15 6.28 -4.74 0.22
C LEU A 15 5.62 -4.94 1.58
N ILE A 16 5.61 -3.90 2.43
CA ILE A 16 4.99 -3.96 3.76
C ILE A 16 3.47 -4.15 3.65
N MET A 17 2.80 -3.41 2.75
CA MET A 17 1.35 -3.56 2.56
C MET A 17 0.97 -4.95 2.06
N LEU A 18 1.81 -5.59 1.24
CA LEU A 18 1.61 -6.97 0.78
C LEU A 18 1.79 -7.98 1.91
N GLU A 19 2.83 -7.82 2.73
CA GLU A 19 3.07 -8.67 3.91
C GLU A 19 1.90 -8.61 4.90
N GLN A 20 1.35 -7.41 5.12
CA GLN A 20 0.19 -7.18 5.99
C GLN A 20 -1.16 -7.53 5.33
N LYS A 21 -1.16 -8.06 4.10
CA LYS A 21 -2.36 -8.39 3.31
C LYS A 21 -3.31 -7.20 3.11
N LEU A 22 -2.77 -5.98 3.07
CA LEU A 22 -3.50 -4.73 2.84
C LEU A 22 -3.54 -4.34 1.36
N ALA A 23 -2.79 -5.05 0.51
CA ALA A 23 -2.73 -4.83 -0.92
C ALA A 23 -2.63 -6.16 -1.68
N THR A 24 -2.80 -6.08 -3.00
CA THR A 24 -2.51 -7.19 -3.93
C THR A 24 -1.46 -6.79 -4.97
N THR A 25 -0.97 -7.76 -5.73
CA THR A 25 -0.15 -7.52 -6.93
C THR A 25 -0.92 -7.92 -8.19
N VAL A 26 -0.76 -7.16 -9.26
CA VAL A 26 -1.35 -7.42 -10.57
C VAL A 26 -0.28 -7.28 -11.65
N LYS A 27 -0.26 -8.22 -12.59
CA LYS A 27 0.76 -8.25 -13.66
C LYS A 27 0.30 -7.57 -14.95
N ASN A 28 -1.01 -7.47 -15.14
CA ASN A 28 -1.62 -6.97 -16.36
C ASN A 28 -3.04 -6.44 -16.07
N SER A 29 -3.66 -5.85 -17.09
CA SER A 29 -5.00 -5.27 -17.00
C SER A 29 -6.09 -6.29 -16.67
N SER A 30 -5.98 -7.52 -17.19
CA SER A 30 -6.97 -8.57 -16.94
C SER A 30 -6.96 -9.03 -15.48
N GLU A 31 -5.79 -9.22 -14.89
CA GLU A 31 -5.65 -9.53 -13.45
C GLU A 31 -6.21 -8.41 -12.58
N PHE A 32 -5.93 -7.15 -12.94
CA PHE A 32 -6.49 -6.00 -12.23
C PHE A 32 -8.01 -5.95 -12.29
N GLN A 33 -8.59 -6.15 -13.49
CA GLN A 33 -10.03 -6.12 -13.68
C GLN A 33 -10.74 -7.23 -12.89
N ASN A 34 -10.20 -8.46 -12.93
CA ASN A 34 -10.75 -9.57 -12.16
C ASN A 34 -10.73 -9.28 -10.66
N TRP A 35 -9.57 -8.89 -10.13
CA TRP A 35 -9.44 -8.54 -8.72
C TRP A 35 -10.35 -7.39 -8.29
N LEU A 36 -10.46 -6.35 -9.13
CA LEU A 36 -11.31 -5.20 -8.83
C LEU A 36 -12.77 -5.62 -8.72
N PHE A 37 -13.27 -6.43 -9.66
CA PHE A 37 -14.65 -6.89 -9.62
C PHE A 37 -14.91 -7.90 -8.49
N ASP A 38 -13.96 -8.76 -8.16
CA ASP A 38 -14.08 -9.66 -7.01
C ASP A 38 -14.24 -8.88 -5.70
N ILE A 39 -13.44 -7.82 -5.52
CA ILE A 39 -13.54 -6.96 -4.33
C ILE A 39 -14.83 -6.14 -4.34
N LEU A 40 -15.21 -5.54 -5.47
CA LEU A 40 -16.46 -4.78 -5.57
C LEU A 40 -17.70 -5.67 -5.38
N GLY A 41 -17.60 -6.96 -5.73
CA GLY A 41 -18.64 -7.96 -5.48
C GLY A 41 -18.78 -8.34 -3.99
N ASN A 42 -17.80 -7.98 -3.15
CA ASN A 42 -17.81 -8.21 -1.71
C ASN A 42 -17.61 -6.88 -0.96
N GLN A 43 -18.72 -6.16 -0.77
CA GLN A 43 -18.73 -4.82 -0.17
C GLN A 43 -18.05 -4.76 1.20
N GLU A 44 -18.30 -5.74 2.08
CA GLU A 44 -17.71 -5.78 3.41
C GLU A 44 -16.17 -5.86 3.35
N LEU A 45 -15.67 -6.77 2.51
CA LEU A 45 -14.22 -6.92 2.30
C LEU A 45 -13.62 -5.66 1.66
N CYS A 46 -14.32 -5.06 0.69
CA CYS A 46 -13.90 -3.81 0.06
C CYS A 46 -13.74 -2.68 1.09
N ASP A 47 -14.71 -2.52 1.99
CA ASP A 47 -14.71 -1.48 3.01
C ASP A 47 -13.67 -1.75 4.11
N GLN A 48 -13.47 -3.01 4.49
CA GLN A 48 -12.44 -3.40 5.43
C GLN A 48 -11.04 -3.08 4.88
N LEU A 49 -10.72 -3.61 3.70
CA LEU A 49 -9.42 -3.36 3.05
C LEU A 49 -9.24 -1.87 2.74
N GLY A 50 -10.29 -1.18 2.31
CA GLY A 50 -10.29 0.28 2.13
C GLY A 50 -9.82 1.04 3.35
N ARG A 51 -10.41 0.76 4.51
CA ARG A 51 -10.05 1.43 5.77
C ARG A 51 -8.64 1.08 6.21
N SER A 52 -8.27 -0.20 6.21
CA SER A 52 -6.95 -0.63 6.68
C SER A 52 -5.81 -0.14 5.77
N SER A 53 -5.98 -0.16 4.44
CA SER A 53 -4.98 0.42 3.52
C SER A 53 -4.84 1.93 3.75
N LYS A 54 -5.94 2.65 3.98
CA LYS A 54 -5.94 4.09 4.24
C LYS A 54 -5.17 4.42 5.51
N GLU A 55 -5.51 3.74 6.60
CA GLU A 55 -4.87 3.95 7.91
C GLU A 55 -3.35 3.74 7.83
N PHE A 56 -2.91 2.68 7.14
CA PHE A 56 -1.49 2.44 6.90
C PHE A 56 -0.81 3.61 6.17
N VAL A 57 -1.36 4.05 5.03
CA VAL A 57 -0.79 5.17 4.25
C VAL A 57 -0.75 6.45 5.08
N GLU A 58 -1.79 6.72 5.87
CA GLU A 58 -1.88 7.91 6.71
C GLU A 58 -0.88 7.87 7.87
N THR A 59 -0.54 6.71 8.45
CA THR A 59 0.52 6.64 9.48
C THR A 59 1.89 7.06 8.98
N GLN A 60 2.14 6.96 7.68
CA GLN A 60 3.40 7.39 7.06
C GLN A 60 3.41 8.89 6.74
N ALA A 61 2.26 9.57 6.83
CA ALA A 61 2.16 10.99 6.54
C ALA A 61 3.01 11.81 7.53
N GLY A 62 3.96 12.57 7.00
CA GLY A 62 4.86 13.38 7.81
C GLY A 62 6.04 12.61 8.43
N ALA A 63 6.20 11.31 8.15
CA ALA A 63 7.35 10.52 8.62
C ALA A 63 8.68 11.18 8.24
N ALA A 64 8.78 11.78 7.05
CA ALA A 64 9.97 12.53 6.63
C ALA A 64 10.32 13.69 7.59
N LYS A 65 9.33 14.40 8.15
CA LYS A 65 9.59 15.48 9.11
C LYS A 65 10.19 14.96 10.41
N ILE A 66 9.84 13.73 10.80
CA ILE A 66 10.38 13.05 11.98
C ILE A 66 11.77 12.53 11.69
N CYS A 67 11.99 11.90 10.53
CA CYS A 67 13.25 11.23 10.20
C CYS A 67 14.38 12.17 9.77
N ILE A 68 14.07 13.30 9.11
CA ILE A 68 15.09 14.23 8.58
C ILE A 68 16.08 14.70 9.66
N PRO A 69 15.66 15.16 10.85
CA PRO A 69 16.60 15.56 11.90
C PRO A 69 17.62 14.46 12.26
N PHE A 70 17.17 13.21 12.42
CA PHE A 70 18.05 12.08 12.75
C PHE A 70 19.00 11.72 11.61
N LEU A 71 18.56 11.89 10.35
CA LEU A 71 19.39 11.61 9.18
C LEU A 71 20.47 12.68 8.96
N MET A 72 20.19 13.94 9.33
CA MET A 72 21.11 15.06 9.14
C MET A 72 22.15 15.16 10.27
N ASP A 73 21.83 14.69 11.48
CA ASP A 73 22.76 14.68 12.63
C ASP A 73 24.04 13.84 12.38
N GLY A 74 23.96 12.85 11.49
CA GLY A 74 25.12 12.03 11.08
C GLY A 74 25.95 12.60 9.92
N LEU A 75 25.58 13.77 9.38
CA LEU A 75 26.22 14.39 8.22
C LEU A 75 26.97 15.69 8.55
N SER A 76 26.88 16.16 9.79
CA SER A 76 27.62 17.32 10.34
C SER A 76 28.90 16.91 11.05
#